data_AF-A0A935ZP79-F1
#
_entry.id   AF-A0A935ZP79-F1
#
_cell.length_a   1.000
_cell.length_b   1.000
_cell.length_c   1.000
_cell.angle_alpha   90.00
_cell.angle_beta   90.00
_cell.angle_gamma   90.00
#
_symmetry.space_group_name_H-M   'P 1'
#
loop_
_entity.id
_entity.type
_entity.pdbx_description
1 polymer ?
#
loop_
_entity_poly.entity_id
_entity_poly.type
_entity_poly.pdbx_seq_one_letter_code
_entity_poly.pdbx_strand_id
1 'polypeptide(L)'
;MPSSRTLQLLTVAAMAATATGCAKRLPLTPKELDRVKTEAGVQPLRVYTSKHVIARYRDANTAQQYTVEKKIQETSSGADNEEFTRRDDSGLILKIDELNGDPALWVTFDARFSKPEDAMIFVQSGDGIFRLNHVPEREGFRPPEVFRQRTCKKCKMKNGRMKSLAEANDVLLIKKKSGKLLTIDLQVKKVVSDRVKTKRRRAGGID
;
A
#
# COMPACT_ATOMS: atom_id res chain seq x y z
N MET A 1 53.68 -27.65 -46.75
CA MET A 1 52.20 -27.53 -46.70
C MET A 1 51.80 -26.78 -45.43
N PRO A 2 51.54 -25.47 -45.47
CA PRO A 2 50.84 -24.77 -44.40
C PRO A 2 49.35 -24.66 -44.78
N SER A 3 48.47 -25.26 -43.98
CA SER A 3 47.03 -25.18 -44.19
C SER A 3 46.50 -23.84 -43.69
N SER A 4 45.79 -23.18 -44.61
CA SER A 4 44.89 -22.06 -44.41
C SER A 4 43.91 -22.32 -43.27
N ARG A 5 43.61 -21.30 -42.44
CA ARG A 5 42.21 -20.87 -42.17
C ARG A 5 42.07 -19.67 -41.22
N THR A 6 41.43 -18.63 -41.79
CA THR A 6 40.41 -17.74 -41.20
C THR A 6 40.80 -16.65 -40.18
N LEU A 7 40.96 -15.45 -40.74
CA LEU A 7 40.37 -14.20 -40.23
C LEU A 7 38.83 -14.33 -40.16
N GLN A 8 38.20 -13.91 -39.05
CA GLN A 8 36.81 -13.38 -38.94
C GLN A 8 36.58 -12.96 -37.47
N LEU A 9 36.73 -11.68 -37.13
CA LEU A 9 35.65 -10.71 -36.88
C LEU A 9 34.41 -11.27 -36.15
N LEU A 10 34.15 -10.80 -34.92
CA LEU A 10 32.98 -9.97 -34.60
C LEU A 10 32.98 -9.51 -33.13
N THR A 11 33.30 -8.24 -32.91
CA THR A 11 32.94 -7.47 -31.71
C THR A 11 31.51 -6.94 -31.89
N VAL A 12 30.52 -7.55 -31.22
CA VAL A 12 29.22 -6.92 -30.96
C VAL A 12 28.70 -7.41 -29.60
N ALA A 13 29.19 -6.82 -28.51
CA ALA A 13 28.47 -6.81 -27.24
C ALA A 13 27.64 -5.52 -27.20
N ALA A 14 26.59 -5.48 -28.03
CA ALA A 14 25.65 -4.39 -28.04
C ALA A 14 24.85 -4.39 -26.74
N MET A 15 25.01 -3.28 -26.00
CA MET A 15 24.17 -2.76 -24.94
C MET A 15 22.82 -3.46 -24.76
N ALA A 16 22.74 -4.39 -23.80
CA ALA A 16 21.49 -4.71 -23.13
C ALA A 16 21.24 -3.66 -22.02
N ALA A 17 21.13 -2.39 -22.41
CA ALA A 17 20.44 -1.41 -21.59
C ALA A 17 18.94 -1.70 -21.77
N THR A 18 18.46 -2.73 -21.08
CA THR A 18 17.03 -2.91 -20.90
C THR A 18 16.53 -1.64 -20.23
N ALA A 19 15.76 -0.87 -20.99
CA ALA A 19 14.95 0.21 -20.45
C ALA A 19 14.04 -0.40 -19.39
N THR A 20 14.51 -0.44 -18.15
CA THR A 20 13.70 -0.64 -16.97
C THR A 20 12.80 0.58 -16.89
N GLY A 21 11.67 0.53 -17.61
CA GLY A 21 10.61 1.49 -17.44
C GLY A 21 10.25 1.49 -15.97
N CYS A 22 10.66 2.53 -15.24
CA CYS A 22 10.44 2.65 -13.80
C CYS A 22 8.96 2.42 -13.52
N ALA A 23 8.64 1.29 -12.88
CA ALA A 23 7.27 0.93 -12.56
C ALA A 23 6.66 2.06 -11.71
N LYS A 24 5.60 2.71 -12.22
CA LYS A 24 4.92 3.78 -11.49
C LYS A 24 3.99 3.16 -10.46
N ARG A 25 3.93 3.75 -9.27
CA ARG A 25 2.93 3.38 -8.26
C ARG A 25 1.63 4.12 -8.54
N LEU A 26 0.56 3.36 -8.71
CA LEU A 26 -0.79 3.89 -8.88
C LEU A 26 -1.71 3.31 -7.82
N PRO A 27 -2.74 4.05 -7.37
CA PRO A 27 -3.79 3.49 -6.51
C PRO A 27 -4.39 2.23 -7.14
N LEU A 28 -4.61 1.20 -6.33
CA LEU A 28 -5.34 0.02 -6.78
C LEU A 28 -6.80 0.39 -6.98
N THR A 29 -7.33 0.17 -8.18
CA THR A 29 -8.74 0.40 -8.50
C THR A 29 -9.52 -0.92 -8.58
N PRO A 30 -10.85 -0.91 -8.36
CA PRO A 30 -11.69 -2.11 -8.45
C PRO A 30 -11.57 -2.80 -9.81
N LYS A 31 -11.59 -2.01 -10.90
CA LYS A 31 -11.43 -2.53 -12.27
C LYS A 31 -10.10 -3.29 -12.46
N GLU A 32 -9.03 -2.82 -11.83
CA GLU A 32 -7.73 -3.50 -11.89
C GLU A 32 -7.71 -4.75 -11.01
N LEU A 33 -8.31 -4.69 -9.83
CA LEU A 33 -8.46 -5.86 -8.95
C LEU A 33 -9.24 -6.98 -9.63
N ASP A 34 -10.34 -6.66 -10.31
CA ASP A 34 -11.16 -7.65 -11.03
C ASP A 34 -10.39 -8.31 -12.17
N ARG A 35 -9.63 -7.53 -12.95
CA ARG A 35 -8.75 -8.08 -13.99
C ARG A 35 -7.73 -9.07 -13.42
N VAL A 36 -7.06 -8.70 -12.33
CA VAL A 36 -6.06 -9.56 -11.68
C VAL A 36 -6.70 -10.85 -11.16
N LYS A 37 -7.89 -10.75 -10.53
CA LYS A 37 -8.65 -11.93 -10.08
C LYS A 37 -8.93 -12.90 -11.24
N THR A 38 -9.38 -12.38 -12.38
CA THR A 38 -9.75 -13.21 -13.54
C THR A 38 -8.55 -13.84 -14.25
N GLU A 39 -7.44 -13.11 -14.40
CA GLU A 39 -6.32 -13.56 -15.26
C GLU A 39 -5.30 -14.45 -14.53
N ALA A 40 -4.97 -14.14 -13.27
CA ALA A 40 -3.81 -14.75 -12.59
C ALA A 40 -4.08 -15.13 -11.12
N GLY A 41 -5.26 -14.83 -10.61
CA GLY A 41 -5.51 -14.83 -9.17
C GLY A 41 -4.76 -13.69 -8.46
N VAL A 42 -5.11 -13.44 -7.20
CA VAL A 42 -4.66 -12.25 -6.48
C VAL A 42 -3.28 -12.40 -5.84
N GLN A 43 -2.87 -13.64 -5.52
CA GLN A 43 -1.61 -13.95 -4.86
C GLN A 43 -0.33 -13.40 -5.54
N PRO A 44 -0.17 -13.40 -6.87
CA PRO A 44 1.02 -12.83 -7.51
C PRO A 44 1.10 -11.30 -7.38
N LEU A 45 -0.01 -10.60 -7.11
CA LEU A 45 -0.03 -9.15 -7.00
C LEU A 45 0.63 -8.69 -5.71
N ARG A 46 1.57 -7.74 -5.82
CA ARG A 46 2.17 -7.04 -4.68
C ARG A 46 1.57 -5.66 -4.55
N VAL A 47 1.11 -5.35 -3.34
CA VAL A 47 0.51 -4.07 -2.98
C VAL A 47 1.45 -3.27 -2.08
N TYR A 48 1.26 -1.96 -2.01
CA TYR A 48 2.11 -1.04 -1.28
C TYR A 48 1.26 0.05 -0.63
N THR A 49 1.71 0.58 0.51
CA THR A 49 1.06 1.75 1.11
C THR A 49 1.51 3.04 0.40
N SER A 50 0.61 4.02 0.28
CA SER A 50 0.95 5.32 -0.31
C SER A 50 1.93 6.13 0.54
N LYS A 51 1.97 5.86 1.86
CA LYS A 51 2.85 6.47 2.87
C LYS A 51 3.13 5.47 4.00
N HIS A 52 4.14 5.80 4.82
CA HIS A 52 4.46 4.96 5.98
C HIS A 52 3.31 4.95 6.98
N VAL A 53 3.05 3.77 7.52
CA VAL A 53 2.11 3.51 8.60
C VAL A 53 2.94 3.05 9.80
N ILE A 54 2.62 3.60 10.97
CA ILE A 54 3.20 3.16 12.23
C ILE A 54 2.05 2.78 13.14
N ALA A 55 1.99 1.52 13.54
CA ALA A 55 1.06 1.04 14.55
C ALA A 55 1.80 0.96 15.88
N ARG A 56 1.32 1.71 16.88
CA ARG A 56 1.89 1.70 18.22
C ARG A 56 0.97 0.91 19.14
N TYR A 57 1.51 -0.15 19.71
CA TYR A 57 0.88 -1.02 20.68
C TYR A 57 1.42 -0.68 22.06
N ARG A 58 0.52 -0.33 22.99
CA ARG A 58 0.86 -0.10 24.40
C ARG A 58 0.40 -1.28 25.22
N ASP A 59 1.20 -1.70 26.19
CA ASP A 59 0.81 -2.78 27.10
C ASP A 59 -0.51 -2.48 27.79
N ALA A 60 -1.43 -3.45 27.78
CA ALA A 60 -2.72 -3.32 28.43
C ALA A 60 -2.57 -3.04 29.93
N ASN A 61 -1.59 -3.69 30.57
CA ASN A 61 -1.31 -3.66 32.00
C ASN A 61 -0.45 -2.47 32.47
N THR A 62 -0.25 -1.46 31.63
CA THR A 62 0.55 -0.28 32.02
C THR A 62 -0.13 0.46 33.18
N ALA A 63 0.56 0.57 34.32
CA ALA A 63 0.11 1.37 35.47
C ALA A 63 0.03 2.85 35.07
N GLN A 64 -1.17 3.43 35.19
CA GLN A 64 -1.39 4.87 34.98
C GLN A 64 -1.31 5.57 36.33
N GLN A 65 -0.37 6.50 36.49
CA GLN A 65 -0.35 7.40 37.64
C GLN A 65 -1.04 8.70 37.24
N TYR A 66 -2.07 9.05 38.00
CA TYR A 66 -2.82 10.29 37.86
C TYR A 66 -2.43 11.23 39.00
N THR A 67 -1.69 12.29 38.69
CA THR A 67 -1.41 13.36 39.64
C THR A 67 -2.34 14.52 39.35
N VAL A 68 -3.21 14.85 40.31
CA VAL A 68 -4.18 15.95 40.20
C VAL A 68 -3.72 17.09 41.10
N GLU A 69 -3.20 18.15 40.48
CA GLU A 69 -2.91 19.43 41.15
C GLU A 69 -3.75 20.54 40.47
N LYS A 70 -3.11 21.61 39.95
CA LYS A 70 -3.79 22.62 39.10
C LYS A 70 -4.05 22.15 37.65
N LYS A 71 -3.46 21.02 37.25
CA LYS A 71 -3.66 20.32 35.97
C LYS A 71 -3.61 18.81 36.23
N ILE A 72 -4.35 18.03 35.45
CA ILE A 72 -4.24 16.56 35.47
C ILE A 72 -3.00 16.18 34.66
N GLN A 73 -2.03 15.55 35.32
CA GLN A 73 -0.86 14.95 34.67
C GLN A 73 -1.02 13.44 34.69
N GLU A 74 -1.06 12.83 33.52
CA GLU A 74 -1.08 11.37 33.34
C GLU A 74 0.31 10.93 32.91
N THR A 75 0.97 10.12 33.73
CA THR A 75 2.27 9.52 33.42
C THR A 75 2.08 8.01 33.33
N SER A 76 2.47 7.42 32.20
CA SER A 76 2.46 5.98 31.99
C SER A 76 3.89 5.51 31.72
N SER A 77 4.41 4.57 32.52
CA SER A 77 5.70 3.91 32.27
C SER A 77 5.45 2.51 31.72
N GLY A 78 5.45 2.36 30.40
CA GLY A 78 5.34 1.07 29.70
C GLY A 78 6.25 1.06 28.47
N ALA A 79 6.62 -0.13 28.00
CA ALA A 79 7.34 -0.26 26.73
C ALA A 79 6.33 -0.11 25.57
N ASP A 80 6.53 0.88 24.70
CA ASP A 80 5.74 1.02 23.49
C ASP A 80 6.33 0.09 22.40
N ASN A 81 5.52 -0.82 21.86
CA ASN A 81 5.89 -1.64 20.70
C ASN A 81 5.40 -0.94 19.43
N GLU A 82 6.32 -0.56 18.54
CA GLU A 82 5.99 0.06 17.26
C GLU A 82 6.23 -0.90 16.09
N GLU A 83 5.16 -1.18 15.34
CA GLU A 83 5.24 -1.87 14.06
C GLU A 83 5.25 -0.84 12.92
N PHE A 84 6.23 -0.96 12.02
CA PHE A 84 6.43 -0.02 10.92
C PHE A 84 6.15 -0.69 9.58
N THR A 85 5.25 -0.11 8.80
CA THR A 85 5.09 -0.42 7.38
C THR A 85 5.61 0.74 6.56
N ARG A 86 6.74 0.56 5.90
CA ARG A 86 7.33 1.54 4.99
C ARG A 86 6.55 1.56 3.68
N ARG A 87 6.76 2.63 2.90
CA ARG A 87 6.10 2.81 1.60
C ARG A 87 6.57 1.76 0.58
N ASP A 88 7.76 1.21 0.79
CA ASP A 88 8.42 0.29 -0.12
C ASP A 88 8.24 -1.18 0.24
N ASP A 89 7.67 -1.44 1.41
CA ASP A 89 7.37 -2.79 1.86
C ASP A 89 6.23 -3.35 1.00
N SER A 90 6.48 -4.51 0.40
CA SER A 90 5.49 -5.18 -0.42
C SER A 90 4.54 -5.97 0.47
N GLY A 91 3.25 -5.67 0.35
CA GLY A 91 2.19 -6.44 0.98
C GLY A 91 1.62 -7.53 0.07
N LEU A 92 0.96 -8.48 0.71
CA LEU A 92 0.21 -9.56 0.11
C LEU A 92 -1.26 -9.46 0.55
N ILE A 93 -2.18 -9.63 -0.40
CA ILE A 93 -3.61 -9.73 -0.12
C ILE A 93 -3.89 -11.18 0.31
N LEU A 94 -4.32 -11.35 1.57
CA LEU A 94 -4.65 -12.64 2.16
C LEU A 94 -6.11 -13.04 1.93
N LYS A 95 -7.02 -12.06 1.96
CA LYS A 95 -8.46 -12.25 1.78
C LYS A 95 -9.07 -11.03 1.09
N ILE A 96 -10.10 -11.29 0.29
CA ILE A 96 -10.99 -10.29 -0.27
C ILE A 96 -12.39 -10.63 0.21
N ASP A 97 -13.09 -9.66 0.75
CA ASP A 97 -14.44 -9.80 1.29
C ASP A 97 -15.18 -8.45 1.14
N GLU A 98 -16.31 -8.31 1.82
CA GLU A 98 -17.05 -7.06 1.91
C GLU A 98 -17.08 -6.53 3.35
N LEU A 99 -17.07 -5.21 3.49
CA LEU A 99 -17.33 -4.52 4.75
C LEU A 99 -18.39 -3.46 4.51
N ASN A 100 -19.52 -3.54 5.23
CA ASN A 100 -20.68 -2.66 5.06
C ASN A 100 -21.15 -2.53 3.58
N GLY A 101 -21.04 -3.61 2.80
CA GLY A 101 -21.44 -3.67 1.39
C GLY A 101 -20.41 -3.14 0.38
N ASP A 102 -19.25 -2.63 0.83
CA ASP A 102 -18.16 -2.24 -0.05
C ASP A 102 -17.04 -3.30 -0.04
N PRO A 103 -16.33 -3.51 -1.16
CA PRO A 103 -15.17 -4.39 -1.21
C PRO A 103 -14.08 -3.99 -0.21
N ALA A 104 -13.54 -5.00 0.48
CA ALA A 104 -12.48 -4.88 1.45
C ALA A 104 -11.34 -5.88 1.19
N LEU A 105 -10.12 -5.48 1.51
CA LEU A 105 -8.89 -6.24 1.30
C LEU A 105 -8.15 -6.40 2.62
N TRP A 106 -7.85 -7.65 2.98
CA TRP A 106 -7.03 -8.02 4.13
C TRP A 106 -5.61 -8.17 3.63
N VAL A 107 -4.74 -7.24 4.03
CA VAL A 107 -3.37 -7.12 3.53
C VAL A 107 -2.38 -7.28 4.67
N THR A 108 -1.44 -8.20 4.50
CA THR A 108 -0.26 -8.28 5.38
C THR A 108 0.95 -7.65 4.71
N PHE A 109 1.81 -7.03 5.51
CA PHE A 109 3.11 -6.50 5.08
C PHE A 109 4.28 -7.19 5.80
N ASP A 110 3.99 -8.20 6.63
CA ASP A 110 4.98 -8.94 7.39
C ASP A 110 4.75 -10.43 7.18
N ALA A 111 5.81 -11.16 6.83
CA ALA A 111 5.75 -12.59 6.59
C ALA A 111 5.35 -13.41 7.83
N ARG A 112 5.54 -12.85 9.04
CA ARG A 112 5.11 -13.48 10.30
C ARG A 112 3.59 -13.57 10.44
N PHE A 113 2.87 -12.68 9.77
CA PHE A 113 1.41 -12.58 9.83
C PHE A 113 0.80 -13.06 8.51
N SER A 114 0.46 -14.34 8.45
CA SER A 114 -0.11 -14.98 7.26
C SER A 114 -1.61 -15.22 7.35
N LYS A 115 -2.24 -14.89 8.48
CA LYS A 115 -3.67 -15.09 8.71
C LYS A 115 -4.45 -13.79 8.49
N PRO A 116 -5.69 -13.85 7.97
CA PRO A 116 -6.52 -12.65 7.79
C PRO A 116 -6.78 -11.86 9.08
N GLU A 117 -6.87 -12.53 10.24
CA GLU A 117 -7.06 -11.89 11.56
C GLU A 117 -5.92 -10.92 11.93
N ASP A 118 -4.71 -11.17 11.41
CA ASP A 118 -3.52 -10.36 11.66
C ASP A 118 -3.26 -9.31 10.57
N ALA A 119 -4.19 -9.14 9.63
CA ALA A 119 -4.02 -8.30 8.46
C ALA A 119 -4.57 -6.89 8.67
N MET A 120 -3.95 -5.91 8.03
CA MET A 120 -4.53 -4.58 7.87
C MET A 120 -5.70 -4.64 6.90
N ILE A 121 -6.78 -3.94 7.20
CA ILE A 121 -7.99 -3.92 6.36
C ILE A 121 -8.02 -2.62 5.56
N PHE A 122 -8.12 -2.76 4.24
CA PHE A 122 -8.31 -1.65 3.30
C PHE A 122 -9.67 -1.76 2.65
N VAL A 123 -10.51 -0.73 2.80
CA VAL A 123 -11.86 -0.69 2.24
C VAL A 123 -11.92 0.22 1.04
N GLN A 124 -12.73 -0.11 0.06
CA GLN A 124 -13.01 0.76 -1.06
C GLN A 124 -13.77 2.01 -0.58
N SER A 125 -13.23 3.18 -0.88
CA SER A 125 -13.93 4.46 -0.66
C SER A 125 -14.76 4.87 -1.88
N GLY A 126 -15.58 5.91 -1.73
CA GLY A 126 -16.51 6.35 -2.80
C GLY A 126 -15.85 6.80 -4.11
N ASP A 127 -14.56 7.14 -4.10
CA ASP A 127 -13.77 7.45 -5.30
C ASP A 127 -13.09 6.22 -5.93
N GLY A 128 -13.41 5.02 -5.45
CA GLY A 128 -12.88 3.75 -5.97
C GLY A 128 -11.43 3.47 -5.56
N ILE A 129 -10.94 4.10 -4.49
CA ILE A 129 -9.60 3.84 -3.95
C ILE A 129 -9.71 3.03 -2.66
N PHE A 130 -8.90 1.98 -2.55
CA PHE A 130 -8.78 1.21 -1.30
C PHE A 130 -7.97 1.99 -0.25
N ARG A 131 -8.57 2.25 0.90
CA ARG A 131 -7.96 3.03 1.99
C ARG A 131 -7.94 2.27 3.29
N LEU A 132 -6.89 2.50 4.07
CA LEU A 132 -6.71 1.85 5.36
C LEU A 132 -7.89 2.20 6.29
N ASN A 133 -8.63 1.17 6.69
CA ASN A 133 -9.77 1.26 7.61
C ASN A 133 -9.36 0.81 9.02
N HIS A 134 -8.61 -0.30 9.11
CA HIS A 134 -8.30 -0.92 10.38
C HIS A 134 -6.88 -1.50 10.39
N VAL A 135 -6.26 -1.42 11.56
CA VAL A 135 -5.00 -2.08 11.90
C VAL A 135 -5.31 -3.07 13.02
N PRO A 136 -4.89 -4.35 12.89
CA PRO A 136 -5.29 -5.42 13.79
C PRO A 136 -4.82 -5.16 15.22
N GLU A 137 -5.65 -5.56 16.17
CA GLU A 137 -5.30 -5.61 17.59
C GLU A 137 -4.33 -6.76 17.88
N ARG A 138 -3.61 -6.67 19.00
CA ARG A 138 -2.61 -7.65 19.42
C ARG A 138 -2.89 -8.04 20.86
N GLU A 139 -2.84 -9.34 21.14
CA GLU A 139 -3.04 -9.86 22.48
C GLU A 139 -2.02 -9.24 23.46
N GLY A 140 -2.47 -8.88 24.65
CA GLY A 140 -1.64 -8.23 25.67
C GLY A 140 -1.48 -6.71 25.49
N PHE A 141 -1.94 -6.15 24.37
CA PHE A 141 -1.86 -4.72 24.08
C PHE A 141 -3.24 -4.06 24.06
N ARG A 142 -3.27 -2.75 24.32
CA ARG A 142 -4.44 -1.91 24.03
C ARG A 142 -4.64 -1.78 22.52
N PRO A 143 -5.83 -1.36 22.06
CA PRO A 143 -6.05 -1.05 20.65
C PRO A 143 -4.96 -0.10 20.10
N PRO A 144 -4.43 -0.38 18.89
CA PRO A 144 -3.25 0.32 18.40
C PRO A 144 -3.53 1.79 18.11
N GLU A 145 -2.57 2.64 18.47
CA GLU A 145 -2.54 4.00 17.96
C GLU A 145 -1.86 4.01 16.58
N VAL A 146 -2.59 4.46 15.55
CA VAL A 146 -2.06 4.47 14.18
C VAL A 146 -1.56 5.86 13.80
N PHE A 147 -0.37 5.93 13.22
CA PHE A 147 0.26 7.17 12.78
C PHE A 147 0.68 7.12 11.31
N ARG A 148 0.58 8.28 10.66
CA ARG A 148 1.09 8.52 9.31
C ARG A 148 2.49 9.13 9.36
N GLN A 149 3.47 8.46 8.78
CA GLN A 149 4.87 8.89 8.66
C GLN A 149 5.72 8.93 9.94
N ARG A 150 5.19 9.41 11.06
CA ARG A 150 5.93 9.57 12.33
C ARG A 150 4.99 9.56 13.52
N THR A 151 5.50 9.18 14.68
CA THR A 151 4.76 9.11 15.93
C THR A 151 4.66 10.49 16.61
N CYS A 152 3.70 11.29 16.17
CA CYS A 152 3.37 12.56 16.82
C CYS A 152 1.88 12.90 16.69
N LYS A 153 1.38 13.78 17.58
CA LYS A 153 -0.05 14.15 17.64
C LYS A 153 -0.63 14.62 16.30
N LYS A 154 0.16 15.33 15.48
CA LYS A 154 -0.26 15.83 14.16
C LYS A 154 -0.35 14.74 13.09
N CYS A 155 0.30 13.60 13.33
CA CYS A 155 0.37 12.45 12.45
C CYS A 155 -0.51 11.29 12.93
N LYS A 156 -1.11 11.39 14.12
CA LYS A 156 -2.04 10.38 14.65
C LYS A 156 -3.31 10.36 13.79
N MET A 157 -3.64 9.17 13.30
CA MET A 157 -4.81 8.89 12.49
C MET A 157 -5.98 8.49 13.40
N LYS A 158 -7.20 8.76 12.96
CA LYS A 158 -8.43 8.36 13.65
C LYS A 158 -9.44 7.87 12.62
N ASN A 159 -10.32 6.97 13.03
CA ASN A 159 -11.45 6.57 12.18
C ASN A 159 -12.37 7.77 11.95
N GLY A 160 -12.81 7.90 10.72
CA GLY A 160 -13.86 8.81 10.34
C GLY A 160 -14.20 8.67 8.85
N ARG A 161 -15.35 9.21 8.47
CA ARG A 161 -15.79 9.22 7.07
C ARG A 161 -14.99 10.23 6.24
N MET A 162 -14.81 9.94 4.97
CA MET A 162 -14.41 10.99 4.04
C MET A 162 -15.59 11.94 3.80
N LYS A 163 -15.43 12.88 2.87
CA LYS A 163 -16.41 13.94 2.62
C LYS A 163 -17.70 13.46 1.93
N SER A 164 -17.71 12.25 1.37
CA SER A 164 -18.88 11.76 0.64
C SER A 164 -19.91 11.18 1.62
N LEU A 165 -21.17 11.64 1.53
CA LEU A 165 -22.28 11.09 2.30
C LEU A 165 -22.61 9.64 1.93
N ALA A 166 -22.18 9.20 0.74
CA ALA A 166 -22.41 7.85 0.24
C ALA A 166 -21.39 6.81 0.74
N GLU A 167 -20.38 7.21 1.53
CA GLU A 167 -19.43 6.25 2.09
C GLU A 167 -20.05 5.48 3.25
N ALA A 168 -20.13 4.16 3.09
CA ALA A 168 -20.61 3.24 4.13
C ALA A 168 -19.56 2.99 5.22
N ASN A 169 -18.28 3.09 4.88
CA ASN A 169 -17.18 2.74 5.75
C ASN A 169 -16.38 3.96 6.24
N ASP A 170 -16.02 3.95 7.52
CA ASP A 170 -15.01 4.86 8.05
C ASP A 170 -13.62 4.47 7.52
N VAL A 171 -12.67 5.41 7.48
CA VAL A 171 -11.27 5.14 7.19
C VAL A 171 -10.37 5.84 8.19
N LEU A 172 -9.15 5.33 8.37
CA LEU A 172 -8.14 6.03 9.15
C LEU A 172 -7.70 7.30 8.41
N LEU A 173 -7.93 8.45 9.04
CA LEU A 173 -7.67 9.75 8.45
C LEU A 173 -7.07 10.76 9.43
N ILE A 174 -6.45 11.80 8.86
CA ILE A 174 -6.03 13.02 9.55
C ILE A 174 -6.77 14.19 8.92
N LYS A 175 -7.58 14.88 9.73
CA LYS A 175 -8.24 16.13 9.32
C LYS A 175 -7.32 17.32 9.57
N LYS A 176 -6.84 17.97 8.51
CA LYS A 176 -6.10 19.23 8.62
C LYS A 176 -7.06 20.39 8.90
N LYS A 177 -6.53 21.46 9.50
CA LYS A 177 -7.26 22.73 9.71
C LYS A 177 -7.82 23.30 8.40
N SER A 178 -7.15 23.06 7.26
CA SER A 178 -7.61 23.47 5.93
C SER A 178 -8.79 22.66 5.38
N GLY A 179 -9.31 21.67 6.11
CA GLY A 179 -10.34 20.76 5.62
C GLY A 179 -9.83 19.68 4.66
N LYS A 180 -8.51 19.59 4.42
CA LYS A 180 -7.89 18.48 3.69
C LYS A 180 -7.83 17.24 4.58
N LEU A 181 -8.27 16.11 4.04
CA LEU A 181 -8.14 14.79 4.67
C LEU A 181 -6.87 14.12 4.15
N LEU A 182 -6.11 13.48 5.04
CA LEU A 182 -4.98 12.63 4.68
C LEU A 182 -5.25 11.21 5.14
N THR A 183 -5.11 10.26 4.24
CA THR A 183 -5.33 8.82 4.44
C THR A 183 -4.08 8.03 4.08
N ILE A 184 -4.20 6.71 4.14
CA ILE A 184 -3.27 5.75 3.54
C ILE A 184 -4.03 4.99 2.47
N ASP A 185 -3.52 5.05 1.24
CA ASP A 185 -4.13 4.38 0.09
C ASP A 185 -3.31 3.15 -0.27
N LEU A 186 -3.96 2.12 -0.80
CA LEU A 186 -3.30 0.93 -1.31
C LEU A 186 -2.91 1.15 -2.78
N GLN A 187 -1.67 0.82 -3.12
CA GLN A 187 -1.06 1.06 -4.43
C GLN A 187 -0.47 -0.21 -5.01
N VAL A 188 -0.38 -0.26 -6.33
CA VAL A 188 0.31 -1.31 -7.08
C VAL A 188 1.39 -0.71 -7.96
N LYS A 189 2.46 -1.48 -8.21
CA LYS A 189 3.47 -1.10 -9.20
C LYS A 189 2.98 -1.51 -10.58
N LYS A 190 2.86 -0.54 -11.48
CA LYS A 190 2.45 -0.76 -12.87
C LYS A 190 3.61 -0.46 -13.81
N VAL A 191 3.91 -1.43 -14.66
CA VAL A 191 4.78 -1.24 -15.82
C VAL A 191 3.87 -1.19 -17.05
N VAL A 192 3.84 -0.04 -17.71
CA VAL A 192 3.16 0.09 -19.00
C VAL A 192 4.25 0.04 -20.06
N SER A 193 4.22 -0.98 -20.92
CA SER A 193 5.12 -1.09 -22.07
C SER A 193 4.32 -0.83 -23.33
N ASP A 194 4.28 0.43 -23.75
CA ASP A 194 3.61 0.84 -24.99
C ASP A 194 4.50 0.57 -26.20
N ARG A 195 4.99 -0.66 -26.35
CA ARG A 195 5.68 -1.07 -27.58
C ARG A 195 4.66 -1.20 -28.71
N VAL A 196 4.37 -0.07 -29.36
CA VAL A 196 3.51 -0.01 -30.54
C VAL A 196 4.27 -0.57 -31.74
N LYS A 197 3.94 -1.79 -32.18
CA LYS A 197 4.37 -2.30 -33.48
C LYS A 197 3.60 -1.55 -34.57
N THR A 198 4.18 -0.44 -35.05
CA THR A 198 3.58 0.36 -36.13
C THR A 198 3.79 -0.35 -37.47
N LYS A 199 2.74 -0.92 -38.05
CA LYS A 199 2.73 -1.34 -39.46
C LYS A 199 2.44 -0.12 -40.33
N ARG A 200 3.45 0.39 -41.03
CA ARG A 200 3.28 1.47 -42.01
C ARG A 200 2.95 0.88 -43.37
N ARG A 201 1.84 1.29 -43.97
CA ARG A 201 1.53 1.08 -45.39
C ARG A 201 1.74 2.41 -46.11
N ARG A 202 2.52 2.40 -47.20
CA ARG A 202 2.66 3.54 -48.10
C ARG A 202 1.48 3.50 -49.07
N ALA A 203 0.71 4.58 -49.17
CA ALA A 203 -0.25 4.73 -50.25
C ALA A 203 0.54 4.89 -51.56
N GLY A 204 0.27 4.02 -52.54
CA GLY A 204 0.67 4.28 -53.93
C GLY A 204 -0.26 5.36 -54.44
N GLY A 205 0.27 6.50 -54.87
CA GLY A 205 -0.54 7.55 -55.49
C GLY A 205 -1.35 6.99 -56.66
N ILE A 206 -2.44 7.66 -56.99
CA ILE A 206 -3.22 7.38 -58.20
C ILE A 206 -2.54 8.15 -59.34
N ASP A 207 -2.20 7.45 -60.42
CA ASP A 207 -1.73 8.06 -61.68
C ASP A 207 -2.92 8.61 -62.49
#